data_AF-A0A661TC39-F1
#
_entry.id   AF-A0A661TC39-F1
#
_cell.length_a   1.000
_cell.length_b   1.000
_cell.length_c   1.000
_cell.angle_alpha   90.00
_cell.angle_beta   90.00
_cell.angle_gamma   90.00
#
_symmetry.space_group_name_H-M   'P 1'
#
loop_
_entity.id
_entity.type
_entity.pdbx_description
1 polymer ?
#
loop_
_entity_poly.entity_id
_entity_poly.type
_entity_poly.pdbx_seq_one_letter_code
_entity_poly.pdbx_strand_id
1 'polypeptide(L)'
;YGTKPEETSCAGCMQPDPPKDLYVYCKMCTIRDCVKSKGFYSCHQCDDWPCTEIENFGLETGKQVMMRTIPVWREKVAGLGDEEGSIEWARSECERYHCSSCGYPLFRGAQRCRQCKKDVSQELDGSI
;
A
#
# COMPACT_ATOMS: atom_id res chain seq x y z
N TYR A 1 -0.82 -3.13 15.92
CA TYR A 1 0.38 -2.28 16.05
C TYR A 1 0.59 -1.69 17.44
N GLY A 2 -0.32 -1.89 18.41
CA GLY A 2 -0.08 -1.46 19.79
C GLY A 2 -0.09 0.07 20.01
N THR A 3 -0.39 0.84 18.97
CA THR A 3 -0.51 2.30 19.01
C THR A 3 -1.92 2.72 19.42
N LYS A 4 -2.03 3.90 20.04
CA LYS A 4 -3.34 4.48 20.32
C LYS A 4 -4.02 4.94 19.01
N PRO A 5 -5.35 5.06 18.96
CA PRO A 5 -6.06 5.54 17.77
C PRO A 5 -5.52 6.89 17.26
N GLU A 6 -5.22 7.82 18.18
CA GLU A 6 -4.72 9.16 17.84
C GLU A 6 -3.32 9.10 17.20
N GLU A 7 -2.50 8.14 17.63
CA GLU A 7 -1.17 7.90 17.09
C GLU A 7 -1.21 7.21 15.72
N THR A 8 -2.38 6.69 15.33
CA THR A 8 -2.65 5.97 14.06
C THR A 8 -3.38 6.83 13.03
N SER A 9 -3.87 8.02 13.40
CA SER A 9 -4.44 8.97 12.44
C SER A 9 -3.39 9.40 11.42
N CYS A 10 -3.79 9.44 10.15
CA CYS A 10 -2.88 9.74 9.04
C CYS A 10 -3.65 10.28 7.83
N ALA A 11 -3.28 11.45 7.32
CA ALA A 11 -3.75 11.99 6.03
C ALA A 11 -2.97 11.44 4.83
N GLY A 12 -2.10 10.45 5.03
CA GLY A 12 -1.31 9.81 3.98
C GLY A 12 0.11 10.38 3.84
N CYS A 13 0.98 9.61 3.18
CA CYS A 13 2.41 9.89 3.11
C CYS A 13 2.76 11.19 2.36
N MET A 14 1.93 11.55 1.37
CA MET A 14 2.17 12.68 0.44
C MET A 14 1.46 13.97 0.83
N GLN A 15 1.00 14.09 2.07
CA GLN A 15 0.52 15.37 2.59
C GLN A 15 1.64 16.45 2.56
N PRO A 16 1.27 17.74 2.43
CA PRO A 16 2.24 18.85 2.50
C PRO A 16 3.03 18.84 3.81
N ASP A 17 4.26 19.34 3.77
CA ASP A 17 5.06 19.55 4.98
C ASP A 17 4.79 20.95 5.57
N PRO A 18 4.75 21.09 6.91
CA PRO A 18 4.79 20.01 7.89
C PRO A 18 3.49 19.17 7.86
N PRO A 19 3.55 17.85 8.11
CA PRO A 19 2.38 16.99 8.05
C PRO A 19 1.35 17.38 9.11
N LYS A 20 0.07 17.41 8.71
CA LYS A 20 -1.08 17.66 9.60
C LYS A 20 -1.28 16.52 10.59
N ASP A 21 -1.31 15.29 10.09
CA ASP A 21 -1.43 14.06 10.87
C ASP A 21 -0.75 12.91 10.13
N LEU A 22 0.21 12.27 10.80
CA LEU A 22 1.02 11.21 10.24
C LEU A 22 1.17 10.11 11.27
N TYR A 23 0.89 8.88 10.85
CA TYR A 23 1.11 7.69 11.67
C TYR A 23 2.51 7.72 12.26
N VAL A 24 2.64 7.51 13.58
CA VAL A 24 3.92 7.72 14.30
C VAL A 24 5.09 6.94 13.69
N TYR A 25 4.85 5.71 13.22
CA TYR A 25 5.86 4.91 12.53
C TYR A 25 6.26 5.47 11.16
N CYS A 26 5.38 6.20 10.48
CA CYS A 26 5.71 6.82 9.20
C CYS A 26 6.66 8.01 9.34
N LYS A 27 6.85 8.55 10.55
CA LYS A 27 7.83 9.63 10.82
C LYS A 27 9.29 9.18 10.64
N MET A 28 9.54 7.87 10.68
CA MET A 28 10.87 7.25 10.50
C MET A 28 10.97 6.43 9.20
N CYS A 29 10.05 6.63 8.26
CA CYS A 29 9.98 5.84 7.03
C CYS A 29 10.96 6.37 5.97
N THR A 30 12.06 5.65 5.78
CA THR A 30 13.09 5.95 4.76
C THR A 30 12.55 5.91 3.32
N ILE A 31 11.59 5.02 3.04
CA ILE A 31 10.95 4.93 1.71
C ILE A 31 10.22 6.23 1.37
N ARG A 32 9.50 6.82 2.34
CA ARG A 32 8.81 8.11 2.13
C ARG A 32 9.80 9.22 1.84
N ASP A 33 10.89 9.29 2.58
CA ASP A 33 11.92 10.31 2.40
C ASP A 33 12.61 10.16 1.04
N CYS A 34 12.89 8.92 0.61
CA CYS A 34 13.43 8.62 -0.72
C CYS A 34 12.49 9.05 -1.86
N VAL A 35 11.19 8.73 -1.76
CA VAL A 35 10.19 9.14 -2.75
C VAL A 35 10.13 10.67 -2.85
N LYS A 36 10.07 11.37 -1.71
CA LYS A 36 10.08 12.83 -1.66
C LYS A 36 11.36 13.45 -2.21
N SER A 37 12.53 12.91 -1.89
CA SER A 37 13.81 13.46 -2.36
C SER A 37 13.98 13.34 -3.88
N LYS A 38 13.32 12.38 -4.51
CA LYS A 38 13.28 12.22 -5.97
C LYS A 38 12.19 13.06 -6.65
N GLY A 39 11.37 13.79 -5.89
CA GLY A 39 10.21 14.52 -6.43
C GLY A 39 9.08 13.61 -6.88
N PHE A 40 9.07 12.35 -6.45
CA PHE A 40 8.03 11.38 -6.76
C PHE A 40 6.91 11.43 -5.71
N TYR A 41 5.76 10.86 -6.06
CA TYR A 41 4.66 10.61 -5.15
C TYR A 41 4.44 9.11 -4.86
N SER A 42 5.10 8.23 -5.60
CA SER A 42 5.11 6.80 -5.35
C SER A 42 6.28 6.11 -6.07
N CYS A 43 6.68 4.94 -5.57
CA CYS A 43 7.73 4.13 -6.17
C CYS A 43 7.43 3.67 -7.61
N HIS A 44 6.18 3.75 -8.08
CA HIS A 44 5.85 3.39 -9.46
C HIS A 44 6.57 4.28 -10.48
N GLN A 45 6.93 5.52 -10.11
CA GLN A 45 7.69 6.47 -10.93
C GLN A 45 9.20 6.20 -10.92
N CYS A 46 9.69 5.28 -10.08
CA CYS A 46 11.14 5.08 -9.88
C CYS A 46 11.69 4.03 -10.84
N ASP A 47 12.50 4.43 -11.83
CA ASP A 47 13.07 3.51 -12.82
C ASP A 47 13.87 2.34 -12.20
N ASP A 48 14.49 2.54 -11.04
CA ASP A 48 15.21 1.51 -10.28
C ASP A 48 14.32 0.42 -9.65
N TRP A 49 13.01 0.43 -9.88
CA TRP A 49 12.09 -0.52 -9.26
C TRP A 49 12.18 -1.94 -9.86
N PRO A 50 12.18 -3.01 -9.04
CA PRO A 50 12.30 -2.99 -7.58
C PRO A 50 13.75 -2.69 -7.16
N CYS A 51 13.92 -1.77 -6.22
CA CYS A 51 15.25 -1.41 -5.71
C CYS A 51 15.58 -2.15 -4.41
N THR A 52 16.86 -2.16 -4.04
CA THR A 52 17.37 -2.88 -2.85
C THR A 52 16.66 -2.49 -1.55
N GLU A 53 16.23 -1.23 -1.39
CA GLU A 53 15.46 -0.76 -0.22
C GLU A 53 14.13 -1.52 -0.07
N ILE A 54 13.47 -1.78 -1.20
CA ILE A 54 12.18 -2.49 -1.26
C ILE A 54 12.39 -4.00 -1.13
N GLU A 55 13.42 -4.52 -1.79
CA GLU A 55 13.78 -5.94 -1.69
C GLU A 55 14.14 -6.34 -0.25
N ASN A 56 14.74 -5.42 0.52
CA ASN A 56 15.11 -5.64 1.91
C ASN A 56 14.08 -5.12 2.93
N PHE A 57 12.87 -4.75 2.49
CA PHE A 57 11.87 -4.19 3.39
C PHE A 57 11.44 -5.22 4.45
N GLY A 58 11.62 -4.88 5.72
CA GLY A 58 11.51 -5.82 6.84
C GLY A 58 10.09 -6.27 7.22
N LEU A 59 9.04 -5.69 6.62
CA LEU A 59 7.66 -6.14 6.84
C LEU A 59 7.21 -6.97 5.63
N GLU A 60 7.22 -8.28 5.78
CA GLU A 60 6.94 -9.23 4.68
C GLU A 60 5.61 -8.95 3.98
N THR A 61 4.51 -8.75 4.73
CA THR A 61 3.20 -8.38 4.15
C THR A 61 3.30 -7.11 3.30
N GLY A 62 4.02 -6.10 3.79
CA GLY A 62 4.20 -4.84 3.07
C GLY A 62 5.04 -5.02 1.82
N LYS A 63 6.11 -5.81 1.89
CA LYS A 63 6.96 -6.16 0.75
C LYS A 63 6.15 -6.88 -0.34
N GLN A 64 5.39 -7.92 0.02
CA GLN A 64 4.52 -8.66 -0.90
C GLN A 64 3.51 -7.75 -1.61
N VAL A 65 2.81 -6.89 -0.84
CA VAL A 65 1.87 -5.91 -1.40
C VAL A 65 2.56 -4.99 -2.39
N MET A 66 3.71 -4.41 -2.00
CA MET A 66 4.46 -3.48 -2.82
C MET A 66 4.95 -4.13 -4.12
N MET A 67 5.54 -5.33 -4.05
CA MET A 67 6.02 -6.10 -5.20
C MET A 67 4.90 -6.44 -6.21
N ARG A 68 3.69 -6.71 -5.72
CA ARG A 68 2.52 -6.95 -6.58
C ARG A 68 1.95 -5.67 -7.18
N THR A 69 1.73 -4.65 -6.35
CA THR A 69 0.88 -3.50 -6.72
C THR A 69 1.58 -2.49 -7.62
N ILE A 70 2.90 -2.32 -7.50
CA ILE A 70 3.63 -1.33 -8.30
C ILE A 70 3.67 -1.70 -9.81
N PRO A 71 3.91 -2.95 -10.21
CA PRO A 71 3.76 -3.35 -11.61
C PRO A 71 2.36 -3.07 -12.18
N VAL A 72 1.30 -3.35 -11.41
CA VAL A 72 -0.09 -3.06 -11.81
C VAL A 72 -0.31 -1.55 -11.98
N TRP A 73 0.21 -0.74 -11.06
CA TRP A 73 0.14 0.72 -11.16
C TRP A 73 0.82 1.22 -12.44
N ARG A 74 2.02 0.71 -12.74
CA ARG A 74 2.76 1.05 -13.96
C ARG A 74 1.99 0.68 -15.22
N GLU A 75 1.37 -0.50 -15.25
CA GLU A 75 0.55 -0.93 -16.38
C GLU A 75 -0.62 0.02 -16.62
N LYS A 76 -1.34 0.43 -15.55
CA LYS A 76 -2.44 1.39 -15.67
C LYS A 76 -1.98 2.77 -16.12
N VAL A 77 -0.87 3.27 -15.58
CA VAL A 77 -0.29 4.56 -16.00
C VAL A 77 0.20 4.51 -17.44
N ALA A 78 0.79 3.40 -17.89
CA ALA A 78 1.22 3.25 -19.28
C ALA A 78 0.02 3.23 -20.25
N GLY A 79 -1.12 2.68 -19.85
CA GLY A 79 -2.32 2.58 -20.68
C GLY A 79 -3.22 3.82 -20.66
N LEU A 80 -3.30 4.53 -19.54
CA LEU A 80 -4.29 5.60 -19.29
C LEU A 80 -3.64 6.98 -19.03
N GLY A 81 -2.31 7.05 -18.91
CA GLY A 81 -1.62 8.22 -18.41
C GLY A 81 -1.56 8.28 -16.89
N ASP A 82 -0.76 9.21 -16.35
CA ASP A 82 -0.39 9.27 -14.93
C ASP A 82 -1.60 9.44 -14.00
N GLU A 83 -2.46 10.42 -14.25
CA GLU A 83 -3.60 10.73 -13.38
C GLU A 83 -4.69 9.65 -13.46
N GLU A 84 -5.22 9.37 -14.66
CA GLU A 84 -6.28 8.38 -14.85
C GLU A 84 -5.79 6.96 -14.47
N GLY A 85 -4.55 6.62 -14.82
CA GLY A 85 -3.95 5.35 -14.45
C GLY A 85 -3.78 5.19 -12.95
N SER A 86 -3.44 6.26 -12.22
CA SER A 86 -3.36 6.25 -10.76
C SER A 86 -4.72 6.12 -10.10
N ILE A 87 -5.74 6.79 -10.62
CA ILE A 87 -7.12 6.65 -10.14
C ILE A 87 -7.59 5.20 -10.34
N GLU A 88 -7.33 4.63 -11.51
CA GLU A 88 -7.79 3.28 -11.82
C GLU A 88 -7.02 2.21 -11.05
N TRP A 89 -5.72 2.41 -10.84
CA TRP A 89 -4.94 1.59 -9.91
C TRP A 89 -5.56 1.63 -8.50
N ALA A 90 -5.86 2.82 -7.96
CA ALA A 90 -6.44 2.96 -6.63
C ALA A 90 -7.80 2.26 -6.51
N ARG A 91 -8.65 2.36 -7.54
CA ARG A 91 -9.93 1.63 -7.59
C ARG A 91 -9.72 0.12 -7.57
N SER A 92 -8.78 -0.40 -8.37
CA SER A 92 -8.47 -1.83 -8.40
C SER A 92 -7.97 -2.37 -7.06
N GLU A 93 -7.18 -1.58 -6.32
CA GLU A 93 -6.74 -1.92 -4.97
C GLU A 93 -7.92 -1.93 -3.98
N CYS A 94 -8.83 -0.95 -4.06
CA CYS A 94 -10.03 -0.93 -3.23
C CYS A 94 -10.94 -2.14 -3.49
N GLU A 95 -11.11 -2.54 -4.75
CA GLU A 95 -11.91 -3.71 -5.12
C GLU A 95 -11.29 -5.01 -4.62
N ARG A 96 -9.96 -5.16 -4.71
CA ARG A 96 -9.23 -6.36 -4.28
C ARG A 96 -9.52 -6.77 -2.85
N TYR A 97 -9.57 -5.81 -1.91
CA TYR A 97 -9.68 -6.12 -0.48
C TYR A 97 -11.13 -6.37 -0.03
N HIS A 98 -11.76 -7.39 -0.61
CA HIS A 98 -13.07 -7.89 -0.19
C HIS A 98 -13.03 -9.42 -0.06
N CYS A 99 -13.85 -9.96 0.84
CA CYS A 99 -13.97 -11.40 0.98
C CYS A 99 -14.61 -12.01 -0.26
N SER A 100 -13.92 -12.90 -0.95
CA SER A 100 -14.42 -13.62 -2.13
C SER A 100 -15.71 -14.44 -1.90
N SER A 101 -16.04 -14.76 -0.64
CA SER A 101 -17.22 -15.55 -0.31
C SER A 101 -18.44 -14.71 0.09
N CYS A 102 -18.26 -13.53 0.69
CA CYS A 102 -19.38 -12.75 1.22
C CYS A 102 -19.32 -11.26 0.86
N GLY A 103 -18.33 -10.82 0.09
CA GLY A 103 -18.13 -9.43 -0.32
C GLY A 103 -17.76 -8.47 0.81
N TYR A 104 -17.54 -8.96 2.04
CA TYR A 104 -17.25 -8.07 3.17
C TYR A 104 -15.90 -7.37 3.00
N PRO A 105 -15.77 -6.04 3.23
CA PRO A 105 -14.51 -5.31 3.11
C PRO A 105 -13.44 -5.81 4.08
N LEU A 106 -12.24 -6.04 3.56
CA LEU A 106 -11.07 -6.53 4.29
C LEU A 106 -9.93 -5.51 4.22
N PHE A 107 -8.78 -5.89 4.76
CA PHE A 107 -7.58 -5.06 4.79
C PHE A 107 -6.36 -5.90 4.39
N ARG A 108 -5.27 -5.20 4.04
CA ARG A 108 -3.97 -5.82 3.74
C ARG A 108 -3.50 -6.73 4.86
N GLY A 109 -3.15 -7.97 4.55
CA GLY A 109 -2.73 -8.96 5.54
C GLY A 109 -3.86 -9.70 6.26
N ALA A 110 -5.12 -9.54 5.85
CA ALA A 110 -6.22 -10.32 6.40
C ALA A 110 -5.99 -11.84 6.18
N GLN A 111 -6.03 -12.61 7.27
CA GLN A 111 -5.93 -14.07 7.24
C GLN A 111 -7.30 -14.75 7.06
N ARG A 112 -8.31 -14.21 7.76
CA ARG A 112 -9.70 -14.70 7.72
C ARG A 112 -10.67 -13.55 7.60
N CYS A 113 -11.75 -13.78 6.88
CA CYS A 113 -12.85 -12.82 6.82
C CYS A 113 -13.47 -12.64 8.21
N ARG A 114 -13.52 -11.39 8.71
CA ARG A 114 -14.08 -11.13 10.03
C ARG A 114 -15.60 -11.41 10.11
N GLN A 115 -16.29 -11.37 8.97
CA GLN A 115 -17.72 -11.66 8.85
C GLN A 115 -18.01 -13.16 8.74
N CYS A 116 -17.61 -13.82 7.64
CA CYS A 116 -17.98 -15.21 7.34
C CYS A 116 -16.93 -16.27 7.75
N LYS A 117 -15.79 -15.84 8.31
CA LYS A 117 -14.68 -16.70 8.79
C LYS A 117 -13.93 -17.51 7.72
N LYS A 118 -14.28 -17.38 6.43
CA LYS A 118 -13.50 -17.95 5.32
C LYS A 118 -12.02 -17.54 5.44
N ASP A 119 -11.13 -18.51 5.24
CA ASP A 119 -9.70 -18.26 5.07
C ASP A 119 -9.46 -17.54 3.74
N VAL A 120 -8.77 -16.40 3.82
CA VAL A 120 -8.47 -15.52 2.69
C VAL A 120 -6.97 -15.24 2.57
N SER A 121 -6.15 -15.93 3.38
CA SER A 121 -4.70 -15.70 3.45
C SER A 121 -4.03 -15.89 2.09
N GLN A 122 -4.39 -16.96 1.38
CA GLN A 122 -3.87 -17.31 0.06
C GLN A 122 -4.46 -16.46 -1.09
N GLU A 123 -5.63 -15.86 -0.89
CA GLU A 123 -6.31 -15.06 -1.91
C GLU A 123 -5.84 -13.60 -1.90
N LEU A 124 -5.42 -13.11 -0.74
CA LEU A 124 -4.96 -11.75 -0.52
C LEU A 124 -3.46 -11.74 -0.23
N ASP A 125 -3.04 -11.02 0.81
CA ASP A 125 -1.65 -10.81 1.16
C ASP A 125 -1.39 -11.33 2.58
N GLY A 126 -2.09 -12.42 2.95
CA GLY A 126 -1.96 -13.01 4.28
C GLY A 126 -0.60 -13.70 4.42
N SER A 127 0.30 -13.11 5.19
CA SER A 127 1.54 -13.76 5.62
C SER A 127 1.25 -14.74 6.76
N ILE A 128 1.73 -15.98 6.64
CA ILE A 128 1.68 -17.01 7.69
C ILE A 128 2.61 -16.61 8.84
#